data_AF-A0A4V6D122-F1
#
_entry.id   AF-A0A4V6D122-F1
#
_cell.length_a   1.000
_cell.length_b   1.000
_cell.length_c   1.000
_cell.angle_alpha   90.00
_cell.angle_beta   90.00
_cell.angle_gamma   90.00
#
_symmetry.space_group_name_H-M   'P 1'
#
loop_
_entity.id
_entity.type
_entity.pdbx_description
1 polymer ?
#
loop_
_entity_poly.entity_id
_entity_poly.type
_entity_poly.pdbx_seq_one_letter_code
_entity_poly.pdbx_strand_id
1 'polypeptide(L)'
;MGSTSGFVIRWINFFTMILALLVVGFGFWMSTHNDECRRSLTIPVIALGGVIFLISLVGFLGAWKNISCLLWTYLIMLFVVLVAIMVFTVLAFIITNTGTGHVVPGARYKEYRLQDYSSWFVKQLNDTEKWTHLRSCLVKSDDCNNLSKRYKTLKQYKLAELTPMESGCCCPPAECGYPALNASYFDLSYHPVSTNIDCKLYKNARSVKCYDCDSCKAGVAQYMKTEWRVVAIFNVILFVILSFVYFVGCCARRNAGGSDAKGRGR
;
A
#
# COMPACT_ATOMS: atom_id res chain seq x y z
N MET A 1 -11.22 38.32 15.81
CA MET A 1 -11.07 37.19 14.86
C MET A 1 -10.13 36.08 15.36
N GLY A 2 -9.74 36.03 16.65
CA GLY A 2 -8.89 34.94 17.20
C GLY A 2 -9.65 33.73 17.78
N SER A 3 -10.94 33.88 18.12
CA SER A 3 -11.71 32.83 18.81
C SER A 3 -12.19 31.69 17.90
N THR A 4 -12.49 31.98 16.64
CA THR A 4 -13.03 30.98 15.69
C THR A 4 -11.97 29.99 15.22
N SER A 5 -10.75 30.44 14.95
CA SER A 5 -9.64 29.56 14.54
C SER A 5 -9.17 28.64 15.67
N GLY A 6 -9.13 29.12 16.92
CA GLY A 6 -8.83 28.28 18.08
C GLY A 6 -9.91 27.22 18.35
N PHE A 7 -11.19 27.57 18.19
CA PHE A 7 -12.31 26.63 18.33
C PHE A 7 -12.25 25.51 17.27
N VAL A 8 -12.00 25.86 16.01
CA VAL A 8 -11.87 24.90 14.91
C VAL A 8 -10.70 23.94 15.13
N ILE A 9 -9.53 24.45 15.55
CA ILE A 9 -8.35 23.63 15.84
C ILE A 9 -8.62 22.64 16.99
N ARG A 10 -9.36 23.04 18.04
CA ARG A 10 -9.73 22.14 19.14
C ARG A 10 -10.57 20.96 18.65
N TRP A 11 -11.64 21.23 17.91
CA TRP A 11 -12.55 20.18 17.43
C TRP A 11 -11.88 19.27 16.41
N ILE A 12 -11.06 19.80 15.50
CA ILE A 12 -10.29 18.99 14.56
C ILE A 12 -9.32 18.05 15.29
N ASN A 13 -8.54 18.55 16.25
CA ASN A 13 -7.62 17.70 17.02
C ASN A 13 -8.36 16.69 17.91
N PHE A 14 -9.53 17.03 18.43
CA PHE A 14 -10.37 16.11 19.20
C PHE A 14 -10.93 14.96 18.34
N PHE A 15 -11.53 15.26 17.19
CA PHE A 15 -12.05 14.22 16.29
C PHE A 15 -10.94 13.35 15.70
N THR A 16 -9.79 13.94 15.36
CA THR A 16 -8.62 13.16 14.89
C THR A 16 -8.05 12.25 15.97
N MET A 17 -8.07 12.67 17.24
CA MET A 17 -7.68 11.82 18.37
C MET A 17 -8.61 10.61 18.50
N ILE A 18 -9.93 10.81 18.42
CA ILE A 18 -10.91 9.70 18.44
C ILE A 18 -10.67 8.76 17.27
N LEU A 19 -10.51 9.29 16.06
CA LEU A 19 -10.24 8.49 14.87
C LEU A 19 -8.94 7.68 15.01
N ALA A 20 -7.88 8.29 15.54
CA ALA A 20 -6.60 7.60 15.77
C ALA A 20 -6.73 6.46 16.78
N LEU A 21 -7.49 6.66 17.86
CA LEU A 21 -7.79 5.60 18.84
C LEU A 21 -8.59 4.46 18.21
N LEU A 22 -9.57 4.76 17.35
CA LEU A 22 -10.31 3.74 16.61
C LEU A 22 -9.40 2.95 15.66
N VAL A 23 -8.51 3.63 14.94
CA VAL A 23 -7.53 2.99 14.03
C VAL A 23 -6.55 2.10 14.81
N VAL A 24 -6.00 2.58 15.92
CA VAL A 24 -5.09 1.80 16.77
C VAL A 24 -5.82 0.61 17.42
N GLY A 25 -7.03 0.82 17.94
CA GLY A 25 -7.86 -0.23 18.53
C GLY A 25 -8.24 -1.31 17.53
N PHE A 26 -8.67 -0.91 16.33
CA PHE A 26 -8.94 -1.83 15.23
C PHE A 26 -7.67 -2.57 14.79
N GLY A 27 -6.53 -1.89 14.71
CA GLY A 27 -5.25 -2.51 14.40
C GLY A 27 -4.83 -3.56 15.44
N PHE A 28 -4.98 -3.25 16.73
CA PHE A 28 -4.67 -4.19 17.80
C PHE A 28 -5.62 -5.41 17.79
N TRP A 29 -6.92 -5.19 17.61
CA TRP A 29 -7.91 -6.26 17.43
C TRP A 29 -7.59 -7.16 16.22
N MET A 30 -7.25 -6.55 15.08
CA MET A 30 -6.89 -7.27 13.86
C MET A 30 -5.59 -8.06 14.02
N SER A 31 -4.62 -7.53 14.80
CA SER A 31 -3.35 -8.19 15.12
C SER A 31 -3.48 -9.37 16.09
N THR A 32 -4.56 -9.44 16.87
CA THR A 32 -4.76 -10.50 17.88
C THR A 32 -5.59 -11.68 17.36
N HIS A 33 -6.44 -11.44 16.36
CA HIS A 33 -7.41 -12.44 15.89
C HIS A 33 -7.04 -13.13 14.56
N ASN A 34 -5.92 -12.78 13.92
CA ASN A 34 -5.61 -13.24 12.57
C ASN A 34 -4.16 -13.66 12.37
N ASP A 35 -3.94 -14.49 11.34
CA ASP A 35 -2.66 -15.09 10.93
C ASP A 35 -1.49 -14.10 10.89
N GLU A 36 -0.27 -14.62 11.07
CA GLU A 36 1.00 -13.87 11.16
C GLU A 36 1.18 -12.83 10.04
N CYS A 37 0.64 -13.07 8.85
CA CYS A 37 0.73 -12.07 7.80
C CYS A 37 -0.06 -10.79 8.08
N ARG A 38 -1.30 -10.91 8.57
CA ARG A 38 -2.11 -9.71 8.84
C ARG A 38 -1.43 -8.86 9.91
N ARG A 39 -0.73 -9.48 10.85
CA ARG A 39 0.12 -8.77 11.82
C ARG A 39 1.21 -7.94 11.15
N SER A 40 1.93 -8.49 10.15
CA SER A 40 2.96 -7.75 9.41
C SER A 40 2.41 -6.53 8.64
N LEU A 41 1.20 -6.62 8.08
CA LEU A 41 0.54 -5.48 7.43
C LEU A 41 -0.08 -4.49 8.42
N THR A 42 -0.48 -4.95 9.61
CA THR A 42 -1.17 -4.12 10.60
C THR A 42 -0.22 -3.30 11.46
N ILE A 43 1.01 -3.78 11.72
CA ILE A 43 2.06 -3.03 12.44
C ILE A 43 2.29 -1.61 11.88
N PRO A 44 2.51 -1.40 10.56
CA PRO A 44 2.72 -0.05 10.03
C PRO A 44 1.47 0.84 10.20
N VAL A 45 0.26 0.27 10.17
CA VAL A 45 -0.99 1.01 10.41
C VAL A 45 -1.11 1.44 11.87
N ILE A 46 -0.78 0.56 12.82
CA ILE A 46 -0.77 0.87 14.26
C ILE A 46 0.27 1.97 14.55
N ALA A 47 1.47 1.86 14.00
CA ALA A 47 2.53 2.86 14.18
C ALA A 47 2.09 4.23 13.66
N LEU A 48 1.48 4.29 12.47
CA LEU A 48 0.93 5.52 11.91
C LEU A 48 -0.18 6.11 12.81
N GLY A 49 -1.12 5.28 13.27
CA GLY A 49 -2.19 5.70 14.18
C GLY A 49 -1.65 6.26 15.50
N GLY A 50 -0.61 5.64 16.07
CA GLY A 50 0.05 6.11 17.29
C GLY A 50 0.71 7.48 17.12
N VAL A 51 1.40 7.71 15.99
CA VAL A 51 2.00 9.01 15.67
C VAL A 51 0.91 10.10 15.55
N ILE A 52 -0.18 9.81 14.82
CA ILE A 52 -1.30 10.74 14.68
C ILE A 52 -1.91 11.07 16.04
N PHE A 53 -2.12 10.07 16.89
CA PHE A 53 -2.64 10.27 18.24
C PHE A 53 -1.79 11.23 19.08
N LEU A 54 -0.45 11.06 19.07
CA LEU A 54 0.46 11.94 19.81
C LEU A 54 0.39 13.39 19.31
N ILE A 55 0.34 13.58 17.99
CA ILE A 55 0.22 14.92 17.38
C ILE A 55 -1.10 15.58 17.76
N SER A 56 -2.21 14.83 17.66
CA SER A 56 -3.54 15.31 18.03
C SER A 56 -3.64 15.66 19.51
N LEU A 57 -3.01 14.90 20.40
CA LEU A 57 -2.98 15.17 21.83
C LEU A 57 -2.26 16.49 22.14
N VAL A 58 -1.07 16.71 21.54
CA VAL A 58 -0.32 17.96 21.69
C VAL A 58 -1.11 19.15 21.12
N GLY A 59 -1.74 18.98 19.95
CA GLY A 59 -2.59 20.01 19.35
C GLY A 59 -3.81 20.38 20.21
N PHE A 60 -4.48 19.39 20.79
CA PHE A 60 -5.61 19.59 21.67
C PHE A 60 -5.21 20.31 22.97
N LEU A 61 -4.17 19.84 23.66
CA LEU A 61 -3.67 20.45 24.90
C LEU A 61 -3.18 21.89 24.65
N GLY A 62 -2.55 22.15 23.50
CA GLY A 62 -2.04 23.48 23.16
C GLY A 62 -3.13 24.50 22.92
N ALA A 63 -4.20 24.09 22.23
CA ALA A 63 -5.35 24.93 22.00
C ALA A 63 -6.25 25.10 23.23
N TRP A 64 -6.22 24.15 24.19
CA TRP A 64 -6.98 24.25 25.44
C TRP A 64 -6.34 25.22 26.43
N LYS A 65 -5.01 25.19 26.58
CA LYS A 65 -4.29 26.00 27.57
C LYS A 65 -3.79 27.35 27.03
N ASN A 66 -3.94 27.64 25.73
CA ASN A 66 -3.43 28.86 25.07
C ASN A 66 -1.94 29.14 25.36
N ILE A 67 -1.13 28.09 25.54
CA ILE A 67 0.29 28.22 25.84
C ILE A 67 1.05 28.40 24.52
N SER A 68 1.66 29.57 24.32
CA SER A 68 2.42 29.91 23.10
C SER A 68 3.52 28.90 22.77
N CYS A 69 4.17 28.33 23.79
CA CYS A 69 5.17 27.27 23.62
C CYS A 69 4.57 25.99 23.01
N LEU A 70 3.39 25.56 23.50
CA LEU A 70 2.75 24.33 23.03
C LEU A 70 2.15 24.47 21.62
N LEU A 71 1.75 25.69 21.23
CA LEU A 71 1.36 26.00 19.86
C LEU A 71 2.58 25.96 18.91
N TRP A 72 3.74 26.41 19.38
CA TRP A 72 5.01 26.31 18.65
C TRP A 72 5.43 24.85 18.44
N THR A 73 5.37 24.03 19.50
CA THR A 73 5.66 22.60 19.38
C THR A 73 4.68 21.90 18.42
N TYR A 74 3.39 22.26 18.47
CA TYR A 74 2.39 21.74 17.52
C TYR A 74 2.73 22.10 16.06
N LEU A 75 3.07 23.36 15.77
CA LEU A 75 3.43 23.77 14.41
C LEU A 75 4.71 23.10 13.90
N ILE A 76 5.73 22.95 14.75
CA ILE A 76 6.97 22.24 14.39
C ILE A 76 6.67 20.77 14.09
N MET A 77 5.91 20.09 14.96
CA MET A 77 5.53 18.70 14.75
C MET A 77 4.73 18.52 13.46
N LEU A 78 3.76 19.41 13.20
CA LEU A 78 2.95 19.37 11.99
C LEU A 78 3.79 19.60 10.72
N PHE A 79 4.80 20.48 10.78
CA PHE A 79 5.75 20.69 9.68
C PHE A 79 6.60 19.44 9.42
N VAL A 80 7.14 18.80 10.46
CA VAL A 80 7.91 17.54 10.33
C VAL A 80 7.06 16.45 9.68
N VAL A 81 5.78 16.34 10.04
CA VAL A 81 4.85 15.37 9.46
C VAL A 81 4.59 15.67 7.98
N LEU A 82 4.39 16.94 7.60
CA LEU A 82 4.24 17.33 6.20
C LEU A 82 5.48 16.94 5.36
N VAL A 83 6.68 17.19 5.87
CA VAL A 83 7.94 16.78 5.21
C VAL A 83 8.02 15.26 5.09
N ALA A 84 7.69 14.52 6.16
CA ALA A 84 7.71 13.06 6.14
C ALA A 84 6.71 12.48 5.11
N ILE A 85 5.49 13.01 5.05
CA ILE A 85 4.48 12.62 4.05
C ILE A 85 4.98 12.93 2.64
N MET A 86 5.58 14.10 2.42
CA MET A 86 6.13 14.48 1.12
C MET A 86 7.25 13.53 0.68
N VAL A 87 8.21 13.23 1.56
CA VAL A 87 9.30 12.29 1.25
C VAL A 87 8.77 10.90 0.97
N PHE A 88 7.86 10.39 1.81
CA PHE A 88 7.26 9.08 1.63
C PHE A 88 6.48 8.97 0.32
N THR A 89 5.68 9.98 -0.02
CA THR A 89 4.89 9.99 -1.27
C THR A 89 5.78 9.99 -2.50
N VAL A 90 6.84 10.82 -2.52
CA VAL A 90 7.81 10.84 -3.63
C VAL A 90 8.50 9.49 -3.79
N LEU A 91 8.98 8.89 -2.69
CA LEU A 91 9.62 7.56 -2.73
C LEU A 91 8.64 6.48 -3.21
N ALA A 92 7.40 6.50 -2.72
CA ALA A 92 6.37 5.57 -3.15
C ALA A 92 6.08 5.69 -4.65
N PHE A 93 6.02 6.92 -5.19
CA PHE A 93 5.87 7.12 -6.64
C PHE A 93 7.07 6.60 -7.42
N ILE A 94 8.30 6.88 -6.98
CA ILE A 94 9.52 6.37 -7.64
C ILE A 94 9.51 4.83 -7.69
N ILE A 95 9.21 4.17 -6.58
CA ILE A 95 9.18 2.71 -6.48
C ILE A 95 8.07 2.10 -7.34
N THR A 96 6.93 2.80 -7.48
CA THR A 96 5.73 2.31 -8.19
C THR A 96 5.60 2.82 -9.64
N ASN A 97 6.55 3.60 -10.15
CA ASN A 97 6.48 4.15 -11.50
C ASN A 97 6.77 3.09 -12.57
N THR A 98 7.68 2.15 -12.27
CA THR A 98 8.11 1.09 -13.19
C THR A 98 7.17 -0.12 -13.16
N GLY A 99 7.22 -0.96 -14.20
CA GLY A 99 6.42 -2.17 -14.34
C GLY A 99 5.11 -1.94 -15.10
N THR A 100 5.01 -2.50 -16.30
CA THR A 100 3.79 -2.49 -17.11
C THR A 100 3.50 -3.91 -17.55
N GLY A 101 2.25 -4.37 -17.41
CA GLY A 101 1.88 -5.70 -17.87
C GLY A 101 1.98 -5.84 -19.38
N HIS A 102 2.51 -6.97 -19.84
CA HIS A 102 2.62 -7.36 -21.23
C HIS A 102 1.32 -8.00 -21.71
N VAL A 103 0.92 -7.68 -22.94
CA VAL A 103 -0.26 -8.29 -23.55
C VAL A 103 0.06 -9.67 -24.08
N VAL A 104 -0.81 -10.63 -23.80
CA VAL A 104 -0.66 -12.01 -24.30
C VAL A 104 -1.49 -12.16 -25.58
N PRO A 105 -0.90 -12.60 -26.72
CA PRO A 105 -1.65 -12.81 -27.94
C PRO A 105 -2.82 -13.79 -27.75
N GLY A 106 -4.03 -13.34 -28.10
CA GLY A 106 -5.24 -14.18 -28.01
C GLY A 106 -5.82 -14.35 -26.60
N ALA A 107 -5.34 -13.59 -25.62
CA ALA A 107 -5.94 -13.48 -24.28
C ALA A 107 -6.21 -12.03 -23.89
N ARG A 108 -7.21 -11.79 -23.03
CA ARG A 108 -7.55 -10.45 -22.52
C ARG A 108 -6.76 -10.03 -21.27
N TYR A 109 -6.12 -10.97 -20.58
CA TYR A 109 -5.33 -10.68 -19.40
C TYR A 109 -3.89 -10.26 -19.75
N LYS A 110 -3.20 -9.68 -18.76
CA LYS A 110 -1.80 -9.27 -18.88
C LYS A 110 -0.89 -10.19 -18.08
N GLU A 111 0.30 -10.41 -18.61
CA GLU A 111 1.40 -11.07 -17.92
C GLU A 111 2.38 -10.03 -17.37
N TYR A 112 3.07 -10.38 -16.30
CA TYR A 112 3.98 -9.48 -15.60
C TYR A 112 5.35 -10.14 -15.49
N ARG A 113 6.41 -9.38 -15.75
CA ARG A 113 7.79 -9.85 -15.59
C ARG A 113 8.43 -9.11 -14.43
N LEU A 114 9.14 -9.85 -13.58
CA LEU A 114 9.72 -9.30 -12.35
C LEU A 114 10.73 -8.19 -12.66
N GLN A 115 11.47 -8.33 -13.76
CA GLN A 115 12.50 -7.38 -14.20
C GLN A 115 11.96 -6.02 -14.66
N ASP A 116 10.66 -5.91 -14.94
CA ASP A 116 10.05 -4.62 -15.32
C ASP A 116 9.83 -3.71 -14.10
N TYR A 117 9.87 -4.26 -12.88
CA TYR A 117 9.65 -3.53 -11.64
C TYR A 117 10.93 -2.89 -11.11
N SER A 118 10.77 -1.98 -10.15
CA SER A 118 11.91 -1.27 -9.56
C SER A 118 12.86 -2.24 -8.85
N SER A 119 14.14 -1.88 -8.79
CA SER A 119 15.19 -2.69 -8.14
C SER A 119 14.85 -3.01 -6.68
N TRP A 120 14.07 -2.15 -6.02
CA TRP A 120 13.56 -2.40 -4.68
C TRP A 120 12.62 -3.62 -4.63
N PHE A 121 11.64 -3.72 -5.53
CA PHE A 121 10.74 -4.90 -5.60
C PHE A 121 11.52 -6.17 -5.92
N VAL A 122 12.41 -6.11 -6.91
CA VAL A 122 13.24 -7.26 -7.31
C VAL A 122 14.08 -7.76 -6.14
N LYS A 123 14.75 -6.85 -5.41
CA LYS A 123 15.57 -7.21 -4.25
C LYS A 123 14.74 -7.80 -3.11
N GLN A 124 13.56 -7.25 -2.84
CA GLN A 124 12.70 -7.72 -1.76
C GLN A 124 12.07 -9.09 -2.07
N LEU A 125 11.78 -9.37 -3.35
CA LEU A 125 11.12 -10.61 -3.78
C LEU A 125 12.10 -11.73 -4.16
N ASN A 126 13.37 -11.41 -4.44
CA ASN A 126 14.41 -12.43 -4.67
C ASN A 126 15.00 -13.01 -3.39
N ASP A 127 14.81 -12.33 -2.26
CA ASP A 127 15.19 -12.82 -0.95
C ASP A 127 14.26 -13.99 -0.53
N THR A 128 14.82 -15.19 -0.40
CA THR A 128 14.04 -16.42 -0.19
C THR A 128 13.26 -16.40 1.12
N GLU A 129 13.85 -15.88 2.20
CA GLU A 129 13.20 -15.83 3.51
C GLU A 129 11.99 -14.90 3.46
N LYS A 130 12.19 -13.70 2.90
CA LYS A 130 11.12 -12.70 2.74
C LYS A 130 10.05 -13.15 1.77
N TRP A 131 10.43 -13.80 0.68
CA TRP A 131 9.49 -14.36 -0.29
C TRP A 131 8.60 -15.40 0.37
N THR A 132 9.17 -16.31 1.16
CA THR A 132 8.39 -17.38 1.81
C THR A 132 7.29 -16.80 2.71
N HIS A 133 7.61 -15.74 3.46
CA HIS A 133 6.63 -15.02 4.28
C HIS A 133 5.60 -14.21 3.47
N LEU A 134 6.04 -13.54 2.39
CA LEU A 134 5.12 -12.78 1.52
C LEU A 134 4.18 -13.70 0.75
N ARG A 135 4.70 -14.82 0.24
CA ARG A 135 3.97 -15.83 -0.51
C ARG A 135 2.88 -16.46 0.34
N SER A 136 3.20 -16.94 1.55
CA SER A 136 2.21 -17.56 2.44
C SER A 136 1.03 -16.62 2.75
N CYS A 137 1.29 -15.31 2.68
CA CYS A 137 0.29 -14.29 2.88
C CYS A 137 -0.57 -13.95 1.66
N LEU A 138 0.11 -13.60 0.57
CA LEU A 138 -0.51 -12.94 -0.58
C LEU A 138 -0.95 -13.94 -1.64
N VAL A 139 -0.34 -15.12 -1.67
CA VAL A 139 -0.59 -16.15 -2.68
C VAL A 139 -1.40 -17.27 -2.04
N LYS A 140 -2.72 -17.23 -2.24
CA LYS A 140 -3.62 -18.29 -1.76
C LYS A 140 -3.81 -19.34 -2.83
N SER A 141 -3.64 -20.61 -2.46
CA SER A 141 -3.88 -21.73 -3.37
C SER A 141 -5.32 -21.82 -3.87
N ASP A 142 -6.26 -21.32 -3.06
CA ASP A 142 -7.68 -21.31 -3.40
C ASP A 142 -8.03 -20.39 -4.56
N ASP A 143 -7.29 -19.31 -4.77
CA ASP A 143 -7.51 -18.41 -5.90
C ASP A 143 -7.26 -19.17 -7.23
N CYS A 144 -6.17 -19.93 -7.30
CA CYS A 144 -5.89 -20.79 -8.46
C CYS A 144 -6.89 -21.94 -8.62
N ASN A 145 -7.36 -22.52 -7.52
CA ASN A 145 -8.37 -23.58 -7.58
C ASN A 145 -9.71 -23.05 -8.10
N ASN A 146 -10.10 -21.86 -7.64
CA ASN A 146 -11.35 -21.21 -8.03
C ASN A 146 -11.32 -20.72 -9.48
N LEU A 147 -10.15 -20.38 -10.02
CA LEU A 147 -9.99 -20.02 -11.43
C LEU A 147 -10.56 -21.10 -12.37
N SER A 148 -10.26 -22.37 -12.10
CA SER A 148 -10.78 -23.52 -12.87
C SER A 148 -12.29 -23.70 -12.75
N LYS A 149 -12.85 -23.34 -11.59
CA LYS A 149 -14.30 -23.39 -11.34
C LYS A 149 -15.04 -22.26 -12.04
N ARG A 150 -14.42 -21.07 -12.09
CA ARG A 150 -14.97 -19.85 -12.71
C ARG A 150 -14.93 -19.93 -14.23
N TYR A 151 -13.84 -20.43 -14.80
CA TYR A 151 -13.64 -20.52 -16.25
C TYR A 151 -13.49 -21.98 -16.68
N LYS A 152 -14.63 -22.61 -17.01
CA LYS A 152 -14.70 -24.04 -17.36
C LYS A 152 -14.24 -24.34 -18.78
N THR A 153 -14.37 -23.38 -19.69
CA THR A 153 -14.04 -23.57 -21.11
C THR A 153 -12.85 -22.73 -21.53
N LEU A 154 -12.08 -23.22 -22.51
CA LEU A 154 -10.94 -22.48 -23.07
C LEU A 154 -11.35 -21.12 -23.65
N LYS A 155 -12.54 -21.03 -24.26
CA LYS A 155 -13.09 -19.76 -24.79
C LYS A 155 -13.33 -18.75 -23.68
N GLN A 156 -13.92 -19.18 -22.56
CA GLN A 156 -14.14 -18.31 -21.39
C GLN A 156 -12.81 -17.87 -20.77
N TYR A 157 -11.83 -18.78 -20.68
CA TYR A 157 -10.50 -18.46 -20.18
C TYR A 157 -9.77 -17.42 -21.04
N LYS A 158 -9.82 -17.51 -22.39
CA LYS A 158 -9.20 -16.52 -23.28
C LYS A 158 -9.81 -15.12 -23.12
N LEU A 159 -11.09 -15.05 -22.77
CA LEU A 159 -11.80 -13.79 -22.52
C LEU A 159 -11.77 -13.36 -21.05
N ALA A 160 -11.14 -14.15 -20.17
CA ALA A 160 -11.13 -13.89 -18.74
C ALA A 160 -10.21 -12.70 -18.40
N GLU A 161 -10.68 -11.90 -17.45
CA GLU A 161 -9.90 -10.86 -16.80
C GLU A 161 -9.30 -11.44 -15.52
N LEU A 162 -8.06 -11.90 -15.63
CA LEU A 162 -7.32 -12.45 -14.50
C LEU A 162 -6.70 -11.31 -13.68
N THR A 163 -6.71 -11.48 -12.36
CA THR A 163 -5.91 -10.67 -11.46
C THR A 163 -4.41 -10.93 -11.68
N PRO A 164 -3.52 -10.00 -11.28
CA PRO A 164 -2.07 -10.21 -11.42
C PRO A 164 -1.56 -11.46 -10.72
N MET A 165 -2.19 -11.87 -9.62
CA MET A 165 -1.88 -13.11 -8.92
C MET A 165 -2.34 -14.34 -9.71
N GLU A 166 -3.54 -14.31 -10.27
CA GLU A 166 -4.05 -15.42 -11.08
C GLU A 166 -3.20 -15.63 -12.34
N SER A 167 -2.83 -14.56 -13.05
CA SER A 167 -2.02 -14.68 -14.26
C SER A 167 -0.56 -15.04 -13.97
N GLY A 168 0.03 -14.52 -12.88
CA GLY A 168 1.42 -14.78 -12.54
C GLY A 168 1.69 -16.10 -11.79
N CYS A 169 0.77 -16.53 -10.92
CA CYS A 169 0.99 -17.67 -10.01
C CYS A 169 0.27 -18.96 -10.45
N CYS A 170 -0.87 -18.85 -11.13
CA CYS A 170 -1.69 -20.02 -11.49
C CYS A 170 -1.39 -20.57 -12.89
N CYS A 171 -0.93 -19.69 -13.80
CA CYS A 171 -0.61 -20.01 -15.18
C CYS A 171 0.92 -20.01 -15.41
N PRO A 172 1.44 -20.85 -16.32
CA PRO A 172 2.80 -20.71 -16.81
C PRO A 172 2.89 -19.47 -17.73
N PRO A 173 4.09 -18.89 -17.90
CA PRO A 173 4.33 -17.84 -18.90
C PRO A 173 3.92 -18.28 -20.31
N ALA A 174 3.31 -17.39 -21.11
CA ALA A 174 2.92 -17.69 -22.48
C ALA A 174 4.10 -18.13 -23.37
N GLU A 175 5.31 -17.62 -23.11
CA GLU A 175 6.54 -17.98 -23.82
C GLU A 175 6.96 -19.46 -23.63
N CYS A 176 6.42 -20.17 -22.64
CA CYS A 176 6.66 -21.60 -22.51
C CYS A 176 6.00 -22.41 -23.63
N GLY A 177 4.91 -21.89 -24.23
CA GLY A 177 4.22 -22.54 -25.35
C GLY A 177 3.37 -23.76 -24.97
N TYR A 178 3.10 -23.99 -23.68
CA TYR A 178 2.23 -25.09 -23.25
C TYR A 178 0.77 -24.84 -23.66
N PRO A 179 0.12 -25.76 -24.40
CA PRO A 179 -1.27 -25.57 -24.78
C PRO A 179 -2.17 -25.71 -23.55
N ALA A 180 -3.02 -24.70 -23.34
CA ALA A 180 -3.99 -24.68 -22.25
C ALA A 180 -5.12 -25.67 -22.53
N LEU A 181 -5.31 -26.66 -21.65
CA LEU A 181 -6.43 -27.58 -21.68
C LEU A 181 -7.63 -26.98 -20.94
N ASN A 182 -7.37 -26.37 -19.78
CA ASN A 182 -8.31 -25.64 -18.94
C ASN A 182 -7.63 -24.41 -18.31
N ALA A 183 -8.39 -23.54 -17.63
CA ALA A 183 -7.87 -22.32 -17.02
C ALA A 183 -6.72 -22.53 -16.02
N SER A 184 -6.60 -23.73 -15.45
CA SER A 184 -5.56 -24.08 -14.49
C SER A 184 -4.78 -25.34 -14.88
N TYR A 185 -4.91 -25.85 -16.10
CA TYR A 185 -4.29 -27.11 -16.50
C TYR A 185 -3.74 -27.02 -17.93
N PHE A 186 -2.46 -27.32 -18.08
CA PHE A 186 -1.70 -27.15 -19.32
C PHE A 186 -1.04 -28.47 -19.71
N ASP A 187 -0.93 -28.76 -21.01
CA ASP A 187 -0.24 -29.98 -21.46
C ASP A 187 1.28 -29.78 -21.41
N LEU A 188 1.93 -30.46 -20.47
CA LEU A 188 3.38 -30.40 -20.24
C LEU A 188 4.16 -31.43 -21.07
N SER A 189 3.47 -32.24 -21.89
CA SER A 189 4.11 -33.21 -22.79
C SER A 189 4.84 -32.51 -23.95
N TYR A 190 4.45 -31.27 -24.25
CA TYR A 190 5.11 -30.42 -25.23
C TYR A 190 6.42 -29.87 -24.66
N HIS A 191 7.48 -29.89 -25.47
CA HIS A 191 8.74 -29.26 -25.07
C HIS A 191 8.57 -27.75 -24.93
N PRO A 192 9.06 -27.13 -23.83
CA PRO A 192 8.98 -25.69 -23.68
C PRO A 192 9.76 -25.02 -24.80
N VAL A 193 9.13 -24.03 -25.45
CA VAL A 193 9.74 -23.28 -26.55
C VAL A 193 10.81 -22.31 -26.03
N SER A 194 10.71 -21.92 -24.76
CA SER A 194 11.61 -20.98 -24.09
C SER A 194 12.60 -21.68 -23.15
N THR A 195 13.77 -21.08 -23.00
CA THR A 195 14.80 -21.46 -22.01
C THR A 195 14.51 -20.91 -20.61
N ASN A 196 13.41 -20.17 -20.42
CA ASN A 196 13.04 -19.59 -19.15
C ASN A 196 12.88 -20.66 -18.06
N ILE A 197 13.46 -20.39 -16.89
CA ILE A 197 13.42 -21.28 -15.73
C ILE A 197 12.00 -21.47 -15.19
N ASP A 198 11.12 -20.47 -15.32
CA ASP A 198 9.72 -20.53 -14.90
C ASP A 198 8.97 -21.68 -15.61
N CYS A 199 9.31 -21.97 -16.88
CA CYS A 199 8.72 -23.08 -17.62
C CYS A 199 9.06 -24.44 -17.02
N LYS A 200 10.25 -24.57 -16.40
CA LYS A 200 10.71 -25.80 -15.74
C LYS A 200 10.16 -25.93 -14.31
N LEU A 201 9.94 -24.80 -13.65
CA LEU A 201 9.40 -24.74 -12.28
C LEU A 201 7.90 -25.02 -12.24
N TYR A 202 7.17 -24.62 -13.27
CA TYR A 202 5.72 -24.82 -13.34
C TYR A 202 5.32 -26.31 -13.31
N LYS A 203 4.35 -26.65 -12.45
CA LYS A 203 3.71 -27.98 -12.44
C LYS A 203 2.19 -27.89 -12.32
N ASN A 204 1.46 -28.84 -12.91
CA ASN A 204 0.00 -28.90 -12.78
C ASN A 204 -0.51 -29.25 -11.37
N ALA A 205 0.38 -29.57 -10.43
CA ALA A 205 0.03 -29.88 -9.05
C ALA A 205 -0.54 -28.65 -8.30
N ARG A 206 -1.61 -28.85 -7.52
CA ARG A 206 -2.29 -27.77 -6.77
C ARG A 206 -1.39 -27.04 -5.78
N SER A 207 -0.42 -27.73 -5.19
CA SER A 207 0.50 -27.16 -4.17
C SER A 207 1.75 -26.51 -4.75
N VAL A 208 2.02 -26.67 -6.05
CA VAL A 208 3.28 -26.21 -6.68
C VAL A 208 3.02 -25.06 -7.65
N LYS A 209 2.13 -25.25 -8.64
CA LYS A 209 1.85 -24.29 -9.72
C LYS A 209 3.08 -23.50 -10.13
N CYS A 210 2.98 -22.18 -10.31
CA CYS A 210 4.12 -21.29 -10.50
C CYS A 210 4.43 -20.50 -9.22
N TYR A 211 4.12 -21.04 -8.04
CA TYR A 211 4.23 -20.28 -6.80
C TYR A 211 5.66 -19.88 -6.41
N ASP A 212 6.68 -20.47 -7.01
CA ASP A 212 8.09 -20.10 -6.84
C ASP A 212 8.72 -19.49 -8.09
N CYS A 213 7.91 -19.22 -9.12
CA CYS A 213 8.34 -18.59 -10.36
C CYS A 213 8.53 -17.07 -10.20
N ASP A 214 9.35 -16.49 -11.06
CA ASP A 214 9.52 -15.04 -11.14
C ASP A 214 8.25 -14.35 -11.67
N SER A 215 7.45 -15.05 -12.48
CA SER A 215 6.13 -14.60 -12.92
C SER A 215 5.14 -14.41 -11.75
N CYS A 216 5.20 -15.28 -10.73
CA CYS A 216 4.36 -15.13 -9.54
C CYS A 216 4.83 -13.98 -8.66
N LYS A 217 6.14 -13.83 -8.47
CA LYS A 217 6.73 -12.66 -7.80
C LYS A 217 6.34 -11.36 -8.53
N ALA A 218 6.32 -11.35 -9.86
CA ALA A 218 5.90 -10.20 -10.65
C ALA A 218 4.41 -9.86 -10.44
N GLY A 219 3.55 -10.89 -10.36
CA GLY A 219 2.15 -10.72 -9.98
C GLY A 219 1.98 -10.08 -8.60
N VAL A 220 2.79 -10.52 -7.62
CA VAL A 220 2.85 -9.92 -6.28
C VAL A 220 3.34 -8.47 -6.33
N ALA A 221 4.40 -8.18 -7.09
CA ALA A 221 4.91 -6.83 -7.27
C ALA A 221 3.84 -5.90 -7.87
N GLN A 222 3.07 -6.37 -8.86
CA GLN A 222 1.98 -5.61 -9.45
C GLN A 222 0.84 -5.33 -8.45
N TYR A 223 0.47 -6.34 -7.66
CA TYR A 223 -0.54 -6.17 -6.62
C TYR A 223 -0.09 -5.12 -5.60
N MET A 224 1.11 -5.28 -5.03
CA MET A 224 1.68 -4.32 -4.08
C MET A 224 1.78 -2.91 -4.67
N LYS A 225 2.22 -2.78 -5.92
CA LYS A 225 2.26 -1.51 -6.65
C LYS A 225 0.89 -0.83 -6.70
N THR A 226 -0.17 -1.60 -6.97
CA THR A 226 -1.54 -1.07 -7.07
C THR A 226 -2.01 -0.57 -5.71
N GLU A 227 -1.82 -1.35 -4.66
CA GLU A 227 -2.14 -0.97 -3.28
C GLU A 227 -1.37 0.29 -2.84
N TRP A 228 -0.06 0.36 -3.14
CA TRP A 228 0.78 1.50 -2.79
C TRP A 228 0.35 2.77 -3.52
N ARG A 229 -0.14 2.67 -4.76
CA ARG A 229 -0.70 3.83 -5.48
C ARG A 229 -1.98 4.34 -4.83
N VAL A 230 -2.86 3.44 -4.36
CA VAL A 230 -4.06 3.83 -3.61
C VAL A 230 -3.66 4.57 -2.34
N VAL A 231 -2.71 4.04 -1.56
CA VAL A 231 -2.17 4.70 -0.36
C VAL A 231 -1.54 6.06 -0.69
N ALA A 232 -0.78 6.17 -1.78
CA ALA A 232 -0.18 7.43 -2.21
C ALA A 232 -1.24 8.50 -2.52
N ILE A 233 -2.34 8.15 -3.18
CA ILE A 233 -3.47 9.07 -3.44
C ILE A 233 -4.05 9.59 -2.12
N PHE A 234 -4.33 8.70 -1.16
CA PHE A 234 -4.81 9.11 0.17
C PHE A 234 -3.81 10.03 0.89
N ASN A 235 -2.51 9.74 0.81
CA ASN A 235 -1.47 10.57 1.41
C ASN A 235 -1.39 11.97 0.77
N VAL A 236 -1.61 12.10 -0.55
CA VAL A 236 -1.67 13.41 -1.22
C VAL A 236 -2.86 14.23 -0.72
N ILE A 237 -4.04 13.62 -0.58
CA ILE A 237 -5.22 14.30 -0.02
C ILE A 237 -4.95 14.75 1.41
N LEU A 238 -4.39 13.86 2.24
CA LEU A 238 -4.01 14.16 3.62
C LEU A 238 -3.01 15.33 3.69
N PHE A 239 -2.00 15.35 2.83
CA PHE A 239 -1.01 16.42 2.74
C PHE A 239 -1.66 17.78 2.46
N VAL A 240 -2.63 17.85 1.54
CA VAL A 240 -3.35 19.09 1.21
C VAL A 240 -4.15 19.59 2.43
N ILE A 241 -4.87 18.70 3.11
CA ILE A 241 -5.65 19.04 4.30
C ILE A 241 -4.74 19.54 5.43
N LEU A 242 -3.67 18.83 5.74
CA LEU A 242 -2.72 19.21 6.79
C LEU A 242 -1.99 20.51 6.46
N SER A 243 -1.69 20.76 5.18
CA SER A 243 -1.11 22.03 4.73
C SER A 243 -2.05 23.19 5.00
N PHE A 244 -3.35 23.05 4.70
CA PHE A 244 -4.35 24.08 5.04
C PHE A 244 -4.42 24.34 6.55
N VAL A 245 -4.44 23.30 7.37
CA VAL A 245 -4.42 23.42 8.84
C VAL A 245 -3.15 24.13 9.32
N TYR A 246 -2.00 23.81 8.73
CA TYR A 246 -0.72 24.46 9.04
C TYR A 246 -0.75 25.96 8.70
N PHE A 247 -1.28 26.34 7.52
CA PHE A 247 -1.44 27.75 7.14
C PHE A 247 -2.37 28.51 8.09
N VAL A 248 -3.53 27.93 8.43
CA VAL A 248 -4.47 28.53 9.40
C VAL A 248 -3.82 28.67 10.78
N GLY A 249 -3.08 27.65 11.24
CA GLY A 249 -2.33 27.68 12.50
C GLY A 249 -1.26 28.77 12.51
N CYS A 250 -0.52 28.93 11.41
CA CYS A 250 0.47 30.00 11.25
C CYS A 250 -0.18 31.40 11.26
N CYS A 251 -1.29 31.57 10.56
CA CYS A 251 -2.06 32.83 10.53
C CYS A 251 -2.62 33.20 11.90
N ALA A 252 -3.24 32.23 12.60
CA ALA A 252 -3.75 32.43 13.96
C ALA A 252 -2.63 32.87 14.92
N ARG A 253 -1.44 32.26 14.82
CA ARG A 253 -0.28 32.64 15.63
C ARG A 253 0.25 34.03 15.29
N ARG A 254 0.39 34.37 13.99
CA ARG A 254 0.87 35.70 13.56
C ARG A 254 -0.02 36.82 14.11
N ASN A 255 -1.33 36.60 14.13
CA ASN A 255 -2.29 37.54 14.70
C ASN A 255 -2.17 37.68 16.22
N ALA A 256 -1.89 36.59 16.95
CA ALA A 256 -1.67 36.65 18.40
C ALA A 256 -0.35 37.37 18.78
N GLY A 257 0.75 37.10 18.07
CA GLY A 257 2.05 37.75 18.31
C GLY A 257 2.06 39.25 17.96
N GLY A 258 1.24 39.68 17.01
CA GLY A 258 1.06 41.10 16.68
C GLY A 258 0.29 41.89 17.74
N SER A 259 -0.54 41.23 18.56
CA SER A 259 -1.24 41.87 19.68
C SER A 259 -0.32 42.10 20.89
N ASP A 260 0.60 41.17 21.20
CA ASP A 260 1.59 41.33 22.27
C ASP A 260 2.60 42.45 21.99
N ALA A 261 3.03 42.61 20.73
CA ALA A 261 3.93 43.70 20.34
C ALA A 261 3.29 45.10 20.49
N LYS A 262 1.96 45.19 20.42
CA LYS A 262 1.22 46.45 20.54
C LYS A 262 0.93 46.85 21.99
N GLY A 263 1.00 45.90 22.93
CA GLY A 263 0.83 46.15 24.37
C GLY A 263 2.11 46.56 25.10
N ARG A 264 3.28 46.31 24.51
CA ARG A 264 4.59 46.60 25.12
C ARG A 264 5.18 47.97 24.73
N GLY A 265 4.46 48.72 23.90
CA GLY A 265 4.81 50.07 23.46
C GLY A 265 3.83 51.14 23.93
N ARG A 266 3.12 50.91 25.04
CA ARG A 266 2.21 51.88 25.66
C ARG A 266 2.50 52.02 27.14
#